data_AF-A0A0J7ZCL5-F1
#
_entry.id   AF-A0A0J7ZCL5-F1
#
_cell.length_a   1.000
_cell.length_b   1.000
_cell.length_c   1.000
_cell.angle_alpha   90.00
_cell.angle_beta   90.00
_cell.angle_gamma   90.00
#
_symmetry.space_group_name_H-M   'P 1'
#
loop_
_entity.id
_entity.type
_entity.pdbx_description
1 polymer ?
#
loop_
_entity_poly.entity_id
_entity_poly.type
_entity_poly.pdbx_seq_one_letter_code
_entity_poly.pdbx_strand_id
1 'polypeptide(L)'
;MRGRCGPRVPSDRTEPHEQPAPPANDATNDPANESWWRSAVIYQVYIRCFADADGDGDGTGDIAGPRSRLQYLAYLGVEAIWITPWYPSPLADLGYDVSDFRDIHPTYGTLDEARKLITEAHELGLRVILDIVPNHVSNQHAWFQEALAAAPGSPERHRFIFREGRGKNGSEPPNDWHAAFGGPTWIRTPDGQLYLHSLKDLPTTRTSKWHRSGGMRRLAAESTPSHTTAHDRRRPPRTERGSRSPDSPQRPQSASAAPGSELHELGTPGRLLRANHAA
;
A
#
# COMPACT_ATOMS: atom_id res chain seq x y z
N MET A 1 0.59 -8.57 73.80
CA MET A 1 1.00 -8.27 72.41
C MET A 1 1.28 -9.60 71.69
N ARG A 2 0.39 -10.04 70.80
CA ARG A 2 0.60 -11.22 69.93
C ARG A 2 0.31 -10.77 68.50
N GLY A 3 1.35 -10.63 67.68
CA GLY A 3 1.23 -10.35 66.24
C GLY A 3 1.37 -11.65 65.44
N ARG A 4 0.39 -11.95 64.58
CA ARG A 4 0.39 -13.11 63.70
C ARG A 4 1.35 -12.89 62.52
N CYS A 5 2.19 -13.87 62.23
CA CYS A 5 2.89 -14.01 60.95
C CYS A 5 1.87 -14.27 59.84
N GLY A 6 1.90 -13.47 58.76
CA GLY A 6 1.20 -13.76 57.50
C GLY A 6 1.94 -14.83 56.68
N PRO A 7 1.27 -15.48 55.70
CA PRO A 7 1.88 -16.53 54.91
C PRO A 7 2.93 -15.97 53.95
N ARG A 8 4.06 -16.68 53.85
CA ARG A 8 5.19 -16.40 52.97
C ARG A 8 4.79 -16.78 51.53
N VAL A 9 4.86 -15.84 50.60
CA VAL A 9 4.69 -16.11 49.16
C VAL A 9 5.90 -16.92 48.67
N PRO A 10 5.74 -18.06 47.99
CA PRO A 10 6.87 -18.78 47.41
C PRO A 10 7.43 -18.00 46.21
N SER A 11 8.72 -17.72 46.24
CA SER A 11 9.49 -17.22 45.11
C SER A 11 9.75 -18.34 44.10
N ASP A 12 9.33 -18.08 42.86
CA ASP A 12 9.99 -18.40 41.60
C ASP A 12 10.50 -19.84 41.33
N ARG A 13 9.87 -20.48 40.32
CA ARG A 13 10.54 -21.35 39.35
C ARG A 13 10.04 -20.94 37.97
N THR A 14 10.72 -20.00 37.34
CA THR A 14 10.66 -19.82 35.88
C THR A 14 11.48 -20.94 35.26
N GLU A 15 10.81 -22.03 34.87
CA GLU A 15 11.40 -22.98 33.92
C GLU A 15 11.57 -22.23 32.58
N PRO A 16 12.70 -22.35 31.88
CA PRO A 16 12.82 -21.80 30.53
C PRO A 16 11.81 -22.53 29.64
N HIS A 17 10.88 -21.78 29.06
CA HIS A 17 9.99 -22.29 28.02
C HIS A 17 10.85 -22.65 26.80
N GLU A 18 11.24 -23.92 26.72
CA GLU A 18 11.84 -24.48 25.51
C GLU A 18 10.77 -24.43 24.41
N GLN A 19 10.98 -23.52 23.45
CA GLN A 19 10.08 -23.33 22.32
C GLN A 19 10.07 -24.61 21.47
N PRO A 20 8.91 -25.23 21.23
CA PRO A 20 8.84 -26.39 20.36
C PRO A 20 9.27 -25.98 18.95
N ALA A 21 10.02 -26.85 18.29
CA ALA A 21 10.44 -26.65 16.91
C ALA A 21 9.21 -26.35 16.03
N PRO A 22 9.33 -25.42 15.07
CA PRO A 22 8.23 -25.10 14.17
C PRO A 22 7.75 -26.38 13.45
N PRO A 23 6.44 -26.51 13.16
CA PRO A 23 5.95 -27.66 12.42
C PRO A 23 6.69 -27.76 11.09
N ALA A 24 7.23 -28.94 10.81
CA ALA A 24 7.87 -29.21 9.52
C ALA A 24 6.79 -29.11 8.43
N ASN A 25 6.93 -28.14 7.52
CA ASN A 25 6.12 -28.09 6.32
C ASN A 25 6.41 -29.36 5.51
N ASP A 26 5.36 -30.16 5.33
CA ASP A 26 5.41 -31.45 4.65
C ASP A 26 5.85 -31.22 3.19
N ALA A 27 7.12 -31.50 2.92
CA ALA A 27 7.79 -31.23 1.65
C ALA A 27 7.43 -32.24 0.54
N THR A 28 6.20 -32.77 0.57
CA THR A 28 5.74 -33.83 -0.34
C THR A 28 4.96 -33.34 -1.55
N ASN A 29 4.67 -32.03 -1.66
CA ASN A 29 4.22 -31.44 -2.91
C ASN A 29 5.43 -30.99 -3.72
N ASP A 30 5.69 -31.68 -4.84
CA ASP A 30 6.64 -31.22 -5.86
C ASP A 30 6.28 -29.79 -6.29
N PRO A 31 7.05 -28.76 -5.87
CA PRO A 31 6.69 -27.35 -5.96
C PRO A 31 7.00 -26.75 -7.34
N ALA A 32 7.40 -27.57 -8.32
CA ALA A 32 7.84 -27.10 -9.62
C ALA A 32 6.71 -26.52 -10.51
N ASN A 33 5.42 -26.70 -10.16
CA ASN A 33 4.31 -26.26 -11.03
C ASN A 33 3.16 -25.49 -10.36
N GLU A 34 3.05 -25.50 -9.03
CA GLU A 34 2.10 -24.61 -8.34
C GLU A 34 2.85 -23.43 -7.73
N SER A 35 2.52 -22.23 -8.21
CA SER A 35 3.18 -21.02 -7.70
C SER A 35 2.83 -20.82 -6.22
N TRP A 36 3.86 -20.89 -5.35
CA TRP A 36 3.78 -20.78 -3.88
C TRP A 36 2.76 -19.76 -3.34
N TRP A 37 2.68 -18.57 -3.95
CA TRP A 37 1.81 -17.48 -3.52
C TRP A 37 0.31 -17.78 -3.63
N ARG A 38 -0.10 -18.85 -4.33
CA ARG A 38 -1.52 -19.23 -4.44
C ARG A 38 -2.09 -19.80 -3.16
N SER A 39 -1.26 -20.48 -2.36
CA SER A 39 -1.63 -21.08 -1.08
C SER A 39 -0.98 -20.40 0.12
N ALA A 40 -0.03 -19.49 -0.13
CA ALA A 40 0.80 -18.95 0.94
C ALA A 40 0.04 -18.17 2.00
N VAL A 41 0.38 -18.41 3.26
CA VAL A 41 -0.01 -17.54 4.37
C VAL A 41 0.98 -16.38 4.46
N ILE A 42 0.50 -15.16 4.20
CA ILE A 42 1.31 -13.94 4.16
C ILE A 42 0.97 -13.05 5.37
N TYR A 43 1.99 -12.68 6.13
CA TYR A 43 1.87 -11.74 7.25
C TYR A 43 2.23 -10.33 6.83
N GLN A 44 1.27 -9.42 6.83
CA GLN A 44 1.54 -8.01 6.51
C GLN A 44 2.13 -7.29 7.72
N VAL A 45 3.28 -6.64 7.51
CA VAL A 45 4.00 -5.84 8.50
C VAL A 45 3.88 -4.37 8.10
N TYR A 46 3.15 -3.60 8.91
CA TYR A 46 3.17 -2.14 8.84
C TYR A 46 4.35 -1.62 9.67
N ILE A 47 5.48 -1.34 9.00
CA ILE A 47 6.79 -1.16 9.65
C ILE A 47 6.75 -0.14 10.79
N ARG A 48 6.13 1.01 10.55
CA ARG A 48 6.04 2.14 11.49
C ARG A 48 5.38 1.79 12.83
N CYS A 49 4.51 0.79 12.89
CA CYS A 49 3.78 0.43 14.11
C CYS A 49 3.99 -1.03 14.53
N PHE A 50 5.00 -1.70 13.96
CA PHE A 50 5.27 -3.11 14.28
C PHE A 50 6.08 -3.25 15.57
N ALA A 51 7.30 -2.71 15.60
CA ALA A 51 8.15 -2.66 16.78
C ALA A 51 9.27 -1.63 16.56
N ASP A 52 9.47 -0.75 17.54
CA ASP A 52 10.67 0.07 17.73
C ASP A 52 11.70 -0.83 18.45
N ALA A 53 12.84 -1.07 17.82
CA ALA A 53 13.84 -2.03 18.30
C ALA A 53 15.29 -1.69 17.93
N ASP A 54 15.56 -0.54 17.31
CA ASP A 54 16.92 -0.09 17.05
C ASP A 54 17.61 0.54 18.29
N GLY A 55 16.82 0.88 19.31
CA GLY A 55 17.28 1.39 20.59
C GLY A 55 17.46 2.90 20.65
N ASP A 56 17.00 3.66 19.64
CA ASP A 56 17.01 5.12 19.68
C ASP A 56 15.89 5.71 20.57
N GLY A 57 14.82 4.94 20.78
CA GLY A 57 13.69 5.27 21.65
C GLY A 57 12.76 6.34 21.09
N ASP A 58 12.68 6.51 19.76
CA ASP A 58 11.84 7.50 19.11
C ASP A 58 10.34 7.09 19.06
N GLY A 59 10.02 5.84 19.42
CA GLY A 59 8.67 5.29 19.48
C GLY A 59 8.10 4.90 18.11
N THR A 60 8.91 4.93 17.05
CA THR A 60 8.55 4.56 15.69
C THR A 60 9.14 3.20 15.36
N GLY A 61 8.33 2.33 14.75
CA GLY A 61 8.84 1.04 14.31
C GLY A 61 9.81 1.15 13.14
N ASP A 62 10.85 0.33 13.17
CA ASP A 62 12.02 0.35 12.29
C ASP A 62 12.30 -1.05 11.69
N ILE A 63 13.39 -1.21 10.94
CA ILE A 63 13.77 -2.51 10.35
C ILE A 63 14.23 -3.53 11.41
N ALA A 64 14.85 -3.09 12.51
CA ALA A 64 15.23 -3.98 13.61
C ALA A 64 14.00 -4.61 14.27
N GLY A 65 12.85 -3.94 14.27
CA GLY A 65 11.57 -4.45 14.75
C GLY A 65 11.17 -5.80 14.14
N PRO A 66 10.84 -5.86 12.84
CA PRO A 66 10.55 -7.11 12.13
C PRO A 66 11.69 -8.13 12.23
N ARG A 67 12.95 -7.66 12.18
CA ARG A 67 14.14 -8.52 12.24
C ARG A 67 14.23 -9.28 13.57
N SER A 68 13.96 -8.60 14.69
CA SER A 68 13.90 -9.21 16.03
C SER A 68 12.77 -10.23 16.22
N ARG A 69 11.78 -10.26 15.31
CA ARG A 69 10.60 -11.13 15.38
C ARG A 69 10.56 -12.20 14.29
N LEU A 70 11.57 -12.32 13.43
CA LEU A 70 11.56 -13.31 12.34
C LEU A 70 11.37 -14.75 12.84
N GLN A 71 12.02 -15.14 13.94
CA GLN A 71 11.83 -16.46 14.54
C GLN A 71 10.38 -16.68 15.00
N TYR A 72 9.75 -15.66 15.58
CA TYR A 72 8.35 -15.73 15.97
C TYR A 72 7.42 -15.84 14.74
N LEU A 73 7.71 -15.10 13.67
CA LEU A 73 6.93 -15.15 12.43
C LEU A 73 7.06 -16.53 11.76
N ALA A 74 8.26 -17.10 11.73
CA ALA A 74 8.48 -18.48 11.28
C ALA A 74 7.74 -19.50 12.15
N TYR A 75 7.78 -19.34 13.48
CA TYR A 75 7.04 -20.18 14.43
C TYR A 75 5.52 -20.10 14.23
N LEU A 76 5.00 -18.93 13.88
CA LEU A 76 3.58 -18.73 13.55
C LEU A 76 3.15 -19.53 12.31
N GLY A 77 4.10 -20.01 11.50
CA GLY A 77 3.85 -20.82 10.31
C GLY A 77 3.53 -20.00 9.06
N VAL A 78 3.88 -18.71 9.04
CA VAL A 78 3.71 -17.87 7.85
C VAL A 78 4.82 -18.18 6.85
N GLU A 79 4.52 -18.08 5.56
CA GLU A 79 5.47 -18.41 4.49
C GLU A 79 6.09 -17.17 3.84
N ALA A 80 5.48 -16.00 4.09
CA ALA A 80 6.02 -14.72 3.66
C ALA A 80 5.64 -13.59 4.61
N ILE A 81 6.52 -12.60 4.71
CA ILE A 81 6.21 -11.28 5.28
C ILE A 81 5.98 -10.28 4.13
N TRP A 82 5.00 -9.40 4.28
CA TRP A 82 4.76 -8.30 3.35
C TRP A 82 4.95 -6.97 4.07
N ILE A 83 6.03 -6.27 3.71
CA ILE A 83 6.40 -4.99 4.30
C ILE A 83 5.73 -3.85 3.53
N THR A 84 5.01 -3.00 4.23
CA THR A 84 4.45 -1.74 3.69
C THR A 84 5.57 -0.78 3.23
N PRO A 85 5.27 0.32 2.52
CA PRO A 85 6.32 1.22 2.05
C PRO A 85 7.26 1.69 3.15
N TRP A 86 8.55 1.42 2.96
CA TRP A 86 9.65 1.79 3.85
C TRP A 86 10.63 2.78 3.19
N TYR A 87 10.25 3.32 2.04
CA TYR A 87 11.07 4.20 1.22
C TYR A 87 11.08 5.64 1.77
N PRO A 88 12.07 6.48 1.42
CA PRO A 88 12.00 7.91 1.63
C PRO A 88 10.67 8.49 1.14
N SER A 89 10.07 9.28 2.02
CA SER A 89 8.72 9.81 1.87
C SER A 89 8.54 10.97 2.83
N PRO A 90 7.80 12.03 2.47
CA PRO A 90 7.35 13.04 3.43
C PRO A 90 6.34 12.53 4.46
N LEU A 91 5.86 11.28 4.31
CA LEU A 91 4.90 10.59 5.17
C LEU A 91 3.51 11.25 5.20
N ALA A 92 3.16 12.10 4.23
CA ALA A 92 1.84 12.70 4.12
C ALA A 92 0.74 11.67 3.78
N ASP A 93 1.15 10.53 3.20
CA ASP A 93 0.31 9.36 2.99
C ASP A 93 0.94 8.10 3.59
N LEU A 94 1.56 8.26 4.77
CA LEU A 94 2.09 7.14 5.57
C LEU A 94 3.06 6.23 4.79
N GLY A 95 3.90 6.85 3.94
CA GLY A 95 4.93 6.15 3.15
C GLY A 95 4.53 5.85 1.71
N TYR A 96 3.26 6.00 1.33
CA TYR A 96 2.83 5.79 -0.06
C TYR A 96 3.16 6.98 -0.98
N ASP A 97 3.44 8.16 -0.41
CA ASP A 97 4.02 9.32 -1.09
C ASP A 97 5.56 9.21 -1.19
N VAL A 98 6.03 8.26 -2.02
CA VAL A 98 7.46 7.93 -2.13
C VAL A 98 8.25 9.02 -2.89
N SER A 99 9.36 9.48 -2.32
CA SER A 99 10.28 10.46 -2.92
C SER A 99 11.54 9.83 -3.55
N ASP A 100 11.96 8.64 -3.11
CA ASP A 100 12.98 7.82 -3.79
C ASP A 100 12.71 6.33 -3.56
N PHE A 101 12.54 5.53 -4.62
CA PHE A 101 12.27 4.08 -4.52
C PHE A 101 13.52 3.22 -4.27
N ARG A 102 14.70 3.83 -4.18
CA ARG A 102 15.99 3.11 -4.17
C ARG A 102 16.68 3.11 -2.82
N ASP A 103 16.09 3.76 -1.84
CA ASP A 103 16.65 3.90 -0.49
C ASP A 103 15.60 3.55 0.58
N ILE A 104 16.02 3.55 1.84
CA ILE A 104 15.17 3.36 3.02
C ILE A 104 14.92 4.72 3.68
N HIS A 105 13.70 4.92 4.18
CA HIS A 105 13.37 6.11 4.95
C HIS A 105 14.30 6.18 6.18
N PRO A 106 14.95 7.33 6.46
CA PRO A 106 15.94 7.41 7.55
C PRO A 106 15.43 6.94 8.92
N THR A 107 14.16 7.20 9.24
CA THR A 107 13.50 6.72 10.48
C THR A 107 13.35 5.20 10.57
N TYR A 108 13.46 4.46 9.46
CA TYR A 108 13.32 3.00 9.49
C TYR A 108 14.67 2.27 9.46
N GLY A 109 15.77 2.99 9.19
CA GLY A 109 17.12 2.44 9.09
C GLY A 109 17.72 2.60 7.69
N THR A 110 18.56 1.64 7.32
CA THR A 110 19.44 1.72 6.15
C THR A 110 19.23 0.58 5.15
N LEU A 111 19.74 0.74 3.93
CA LEU A 111 19.77 -0.34 2.93
C LEU A 111 20.53 -1.59 3.41
N ASP A 112 21.56 -1.43 4.23
CA ASP A 112 22.30 -2.56 4.80
C ASP A 112 21.46 -3.34 5.82
N GLU A 113 20.66 -2.66 6.62
CA GLU A 113 19.73 -3.30 7.55
C GLU A 113 18.59 -4.00 6.81
N ALA A 114 18.07 -3.39 5.74
CA ALA A 114 17.10 -4.03 4.86
C ALA A 114 17.67 -5.32 4.25
N ARG A 115 18.93 -5.30 3.78
CA ARG A 115 19.62 -6.51 3.29
C ARG A 115 19.75 -7.58 4.36
N LYS A 116 20.08 -7.22 5.61
CA LYS A 116 20.14 -8.16 6.74
C LYS A 116 18.79 -8.79 7.01
N LEU A 117 17.72 -7.99 7.11
CA LEU A 117 16.36 -8.49 7.31
C LEU A 117 15.98 -9.52 6.24
N ILE A 118 16.23 -9.20 4.96
CA ILE A 118 15.90 -10.09 3.85
C ILE A 118 16.71 -11.39 3.92
N THR A 119 18.00 -11.30 4.23
CA THR A 119 18.89 -12.47 4.33
C THR A 119 18.46 -13.38 5.47
N GLU A 120 18.29 -12.83 6.67
CA GLU A 120 17.87 -13.56 7.88
C GLU A 120 16.46 -14.16 7.72
N ALA A 121 15.54 -13.48 7.03
CA ALA A 121 14.23 -14.02 6.70
C ALA A 121 14.33 -15.25 5.79
N HIS A 122 15.15 -15.18 4.74
CA HIS A 122 15.36 -16.31 3.83
C HIS A 122 16.01 -17.51 4.52
N GLU A 123 16.94 -17.29 5.46
CA GLU A 123 17.54 -18.36 6.27
C GLU A 123 16.50 -19.13 7.10
N LEU A 124 15.39 -18.47 7.45
CA LEU A 124 14.25 -19.07 8.17
C LEU A 124 13.17 -19.62 7.22
N GLY A 125 13.42 -19.63 5.91
CA GLY A 125 12.45 -20.08 4.90
C GLY A 125 11.30 -19.09 4.63
N LEU A 126 11.37 -17.88 5.20
CA LEU A 126 10.39 -16.82 4.98
C LEU A 126 10.70 -16.08 3.68
N ARG A 127 9.67 -15.81 2.87
CA ARG A 127 9.78 -14.90 1.72
C ARG A 127 9.50 -13.46 2.14
N VAL A 128 10.07 -12.49 1.44
CA VAL A 128 9.85 -11.06 1.72
C VAL A 128 9.20 -10.39 0.52
N ILE A 129 8.00 -9.85 0.71
CA ILE A 129 7.28 -9.05 -0.28
C ILE A 129 7.38 -7.59 0.10
N LEU A 130 7.73 -6.74 -0.86
CA LEU A 130 7.71 -5.29 -0.67
C LEU A 130 6.53 -4.66 -1.40
N ASP A 131 5.89 -3.70 -0.73
CA ASP A 131 4.94 -2.82 -1.39
C ASP A 131 5.65 -1.92 -2.42
N ILE A 132 5.02 -1.68 -3.56
CA ILE A 132 5.56 -0.82 -4.63
C ILE A 132 4.46 0.06 -5.14
N VAL A 133 4.70 1.37 -5.19
CA VAL A 133 3.68 2.37 -5.52
C VAL A 133 3.93 2.96 -6.91
N PRO A 134 3.52 2.29 -8.02
CA PRO A 134 3.85 2.74 -9.37
C PRO A 134 2.90 3.82 -9.90
N ASN A 135 1.74 4.04 -9.28
CA ASN A 135 0.73 4.92 -9.85
C ASN A 135 1.12 6.40 -9.72
N HIS A 136 1.78 6.77 -8.63
CA HIS A 136 2.11 8.14 -8.26
C HIS A 136 3.43 8.17 -7.49
N VAL A 137 3.98 9.37 -7.32
CA VAL A 137 5.15 9.65 -6.48
C VAL A 137 4.85 10.84 -5.59
N SER A 138 5.71 11.11 -4.61
CA SER A 138 5.69 12.37 -3.85
C SER A 138 5.80 13.57 -4.78
N ASN A 139 5.15 14.67 -4.44
CA ASN A 139 5.43 15.95 -5.10
C ASN A 139 6.89 16.43 -4.82
N GLN A 140 7.59 15.88 -3.84
CA GLN A 140 9.01 16.14 -3.59
C GLN A 140 9.95 15.20 -4.38
N HIS A 141 9.41 14.22 -5.12
CA HIS A 141 10.22 13.29 -5.91
C HIS A 141 10.98 14.03 -7.01
N ALA A 142 12.27 13.71 -7.20
CA ALA A 142 13.17 14.39 -8.15
C ALA A 142 12.57 14.49 -9.56
N TRP A 143 12.01 13.40 -10.08
CA TRP A 143 11.31 13.41 -11.37
C TRP A 143 10.20 14.45 -11.49
N PHE A 144 9.43 14.69 -10.43
CA PHE A 144 8.35 15.67 -10.49
C PHE A 144 8.88 17.10 -10.40
N GLN A 145 9.91 17.34 -9.59
CA GLN A 145 10.61 18.62 -9.53
C GLN A 145 11.24 18.99 -10.87
N GLU A 146 11.91 18.03 -11.53
CA GLU A 146 12.40 18.17 -12.91
C GLU A 146 11.28 18.48 -13.89
N ALA A 147 10.14 17.78 -13.78
CA ALA A 147 8.99 18.04 -14.64
C ALA A 147 8.40 19.44 -14.42
N LEU A 148 8.32 19.93 -13.18
CA LEU A 148 7.84 21.27 -12.86
C LEU A 148 8.78 22.37 -13.39
N ALA A 149 10.09 22.14 -13.38
CA ALA A 149 11.09 23.08 -13.88
C ALA A 149 11.20 23.08 -15.42
N ALA A 150 10.83 21.98 -16.07
CA ALA A 150 10.93 21.84 -17.52
C ALA A 150 9.76 22.47 -18.28
N ALA A 151 10.04 22.93 -19.51
CA ALA A 151 9.03 23.50 -20.39
C ALA A 151 7.94 22.47 -20.77
N PRO A 152 6.69 22.94 -21.06
CA PRO A 152 5.63 22.08 -21.60
C PRO A 152 6.09 21.26 -22.82
N GLY A 153 5.71 19.98 -22.86
CA GLY A 153 6.08 19.04 -23.94
C GLY A 153 7.49 18.42 -23.82
N SER A 154 8.25 18.75 -22.77
CA SER A 154 9.56 18.14 -22.49
C SER A 154 9.46 16.64 -22.13
N PRO A 155 10.57 15.88 -22.29
CA PRO A 155 10.66 14.49 -21.83
C PRO A 155 10.33 14.30 -20.34
N GLU A 156 10.67 15.29 -19.50
CA GLU A 156 10.41 15.30 -18.06
C GLU A 156 8.91 15.42 -17.79
N ARG A 157 8.21 16.37 -18.45
CA ARG A 157 6.74 16.53 -18.38
C ARG A 157 6.03 15.25 -18.83
N HIS A 158 6.56 14.54 -19.82
CA HIS A 158 5.98 13.29 -20.32
C HIS A 158 6.01 12.11 -19.33
N ARG A 159 6.68 12.22 -18.18
CA ARG A 159 6.59 11.21 -17.11
C ARG A 159 5.27 11.28 -16.35
N PHE A 160 4.57 12.41 -16.42
CA PHE A 160 3.33 12.67 -15.70
C PHE A 160 2.20 13.05 -16.67
N ILE A 161 1.04 13.36 -16.10
CA ILE A 161 -0.14 13.77 -16.85
C ILE A 161 -0.34 15.26 -16.63
N PHE A 162 0.18 16.06 -17.56
CA PHE A 162 -0.10 17.50 -17.69
C PHE A 162 -1.15 17.75 -18.78
N ARG A 163 -2.01 18.75 -18.57
CA ARG A 163 -3.03 19.20 -19.52
C ARG A 163 -3.23 20.71 -19.45
N GLU A 164 -3.62 21.29 -20.57
CA GLU A 164 -4.12 22.67 -20.59
C GLU A 164 -5.49 22.75 -19.91
N GLY A 165 -5.77 23.88 -19.28
CA GLY A 165 -7.11 24.20 -18.77
C GLY A 165 -8.09 24.50 -19.90
N ARG A 166 -9.39 24.30 -19.63
CA ARG A 166 -10.50 24.68 -20.51
C ARG A 166 -11.07 26.04 -20.11
N GLY A 167 -12.01 26.56 -20.89
CA GLY A 167 -12.65 27.85 -20.62
C GLY A 167 -11.75 29.05 -20.91
N LYS A 168 -12.27 30.25 -20.64
CA LYS A 168 -11.54 31.50 -20.90
C LYS A 168 -10.26 31.55 -20.05
N ASN A 169 -9.12 31.73 -20.70
CA ASN A 169 -7.79 31.73 -20.05
C ASN A 169 -7.42 30.41 -19.34
N GLY A 170 -8.08 29.30 -19.69
CA GLY A 170 -7.85 28.00 -19.05
C GLY A 170 -8.39 27.92 -17.62
N SER A 171 -9.40 28.70 -17.25
CA SER A 171 -9.94 28.77 -15.88
C SER A 171 -10.51 27.46 -15.33
N GLU A 172 -10.83 26.50 -16.20
CA GLU A 172 -11.49 25.25 -15.84
C GLU A 172 -10.57 24.03 -15.99
N PRO A 173 -10.73 22.98 -15.16
CA PRO A 173 -9.98 21.75 -15.34
C PRO A 173 -10.43 20.98 -16.60
N PRO A 174 -9.58 20.08 -17.13
CA PRO A 174 -9.89 19.24 -18.29
C PRO A 174 -11.17 18.39 -18.12
N ASN A 175 -11.46 17.94 -16.90
CA ASN A 175 -12.67 17.20 -16.55
C ASN A 175 -13.05 17.46 -15.07
N ASP A 176 -14.19 16.93 -14.64
CA ASP A 176 -14.79 17.09 -13.31
C ASP A 176 -14.44 15.92 -12.36
N TRP A 177 -13.31 15.26 -12.59
CA TRP A 177 -12.90 14.13 -11.76
C TRP A 177 -12.55 14.57 -10.34
N HIS A 178 -12.95 13.73 -9.38
CA HIS A 178 -12.71 13.92 -7.96
C HIS A 178 -11.62 12.96 -7.45
N ALA A 179 -10.73 13.48 -6.61
CA ALA A 179 -9.65 12.70 -6.02
C ALA A 179 -10.22 11.73 -4.97
N ALA A 180 -9.51 10.64 -4.68
CA ALA A 180 -10.02 9.62 -3.77
C ALA A 180 -10.19 10.11 -2.33
N PHE A 181 -9.48 11.19 -1.95
CA PHE A 181 -9.54 11.81 -0.63
C PHE A 181 -10.35 13.12 -0.62
N GLY A 182 -11.16 13.36 -1.66
CA GLY A 182 -11.95 14.58 -1.82
C GLY A 182 -11.21 15.69 -2.57
N GLY A 183 -11.96 16.66 -3.08
CA GLY A 183 -11.43 17.76 -3.88
C GLY A 183 -11.24 17.44 -5.37
N PRO A 184 -10.82 18.44 -6.17
CA PRO A 184 -10.50 18.27 -7.58
C PRO A 184 -9.30 17.33 -7.77
N THR A 185 -9.13 16.81 -8.98
CA THR A 185 -7.97 15.97 -9.38
C THR A 185 -6.91 16.72 -10.17
N TRP A 186 -7.10 18.02 -10.39
CA TRP A 186 -6.24 18.83 -11.24
C TRP A 186 -5.72 20.03 -10.46
N ILE A 187 -4.40 20.15 -10.37
CA ILE A 187 -3.73 21.27 -9.71
C ILE A 187 -2.99 22.09 -10.74
N ARG A 188 -3.20 23.41 -10.68
CA ARG A 188 -2.58 24.39 -11.58
C ARG A 188 -1.10 24.58 -11.22
N THR A 189 -0.22 24.52 -12.20
CA THR A 189 1.20 24.89 -12.07
C THR A 189 1.41 26.37 -12.37
N PRO A 190 2.54 26.97 -11.93
CA PRO A 190 2.83 28.39 -12.16
C PRO A 190 2.88 28.79 -13.64
N ASP A 191 3.26 27.88 -14.53
CA ASP A 191 3.32 28.08 -15.98
C ASP A 191 1.96 27.90 -16.68
N GLY A 192 0.90 27.60 -15.94
CA GLY A 192 -0.47 27.57 -16.45
C GLY A 192 -1.00 26.19 -16.85
N GLN A 193 -0.18 25.14 -16.88
CA GLN A 193 -0.71 23.79 -17.09
C GLN A 193 -1.40 23.27 -15.82
N LEU A 194 -2.17 22.20 -15.93
CA LEU A 194 -2.69 21.43 -14.79
C LEU A 194 -2.07 20.04 -14.79
N TYR A 195 -1.65 19.56 -13.62
CA TYR A 195 -1.25 18.17 -13.44
C TYR A 195 -2.34 17.35 -12.76
N LEU A 196 -2.45 16.09 -13.17
CA LEU A 196 -3.37 15.15 -12.56
C LEU A 196 -2.77 14.58 -11.27
N HIS A 197 -3.57 14.56 -10.22
CA HIS A 197 -3.35 13.76 -9.02
C HIS A 197 -4.62 12.95 -8.71
N SER A 198 -4.46 11.70 -8.30
CA SER A 198 -5.60 10.85 -7.91
C SER A 198 -5.76 10.72 -6.39
N LEU A 199 -4.73 11.11 -5.64
CA LEU A 199 -4.62 11.12 -4.18
C LEU A 199 -4.08 12.49 -3.74
N LYS A 200 -3.91 12.71 -2.43
CA LYS A 200 -3.50 13.97 -1.75
C LYS A 200 -2.38 14.75 -2.47
N ASP A 201 -2.72 15.48 -3.52
CA ASP A 201 -1.83 16.25 -4.39
C ASP A 201 -0.62 15.50 -4.97
N LEU A 202 -0.68 14.15 -4.99
CA LEU A 202 0.43 13.30 -5.45
C LEU A 202 0.37 13.15 -6.97
N PRO A 203 1.40 13.60 -7.71
CA PRO A 203 1.40 13.60 -9.16
C PRO A 203 1.28 12.17 -9.73
N THR A 204 0.24 11.96 -10.54
CA THR A 204 0.01 10.68 -11.21
C THR A 204 1.03 10.48 -12.32
N THR A 205 1.78 9.39 -12.23
CA THR A 205 2.77 9.02 -13.24
C THR A 205 2.09 8.32 -14.42
N ARG A 206 2.70 8.41 -15.60
CA ARG A 206 2.32 7.56 -16.73
C ARG A 206 2.96 6.18 -16.56
N THR A 207 2.16 5.21 -16.15
CA THR A 207 2.55 3.81 -15.88
C THR A 207 3.41 3.15 -16.97
N SER A 208 3.24 3.54 -18.25
CA SER A 208 4.00 3.01 -19.38
C SER A 208 5.49 3.40 -19.42
N LYS A 209 5.94 4.34 -18.58
CA LYS A 209 7.35 4.80 -18.52
C LYS A 209 8.13 4.19 -17.35
N TRP A 210 7.45 3.70 -16.32
CA TRP A 210 8.05 3.00 -15.17
C TRP A 210 8.93 1.80 -15.56
N HIS A 211 8.57 1.08 -16.63
CA HIS A 211 9.35 -0.07 -17.10
C HIS A 211 10.68 0.30 -17.79
N ARG A 212 10.85 1.55 -18.27
CA ARG A 212 12.00 1.94 -19.09
C ARG A 212 13.12 2.66 -18.34
N SER A 213 12.83 3.25 -17.18
CA SER A 213 13.79 4.09 -16.45
C SER A 213 14.73 3.32 -15.51
N GLY A 214 14.73 1.98 -15.53
CA GLY A 214 15.72 1.18 -14.79
C GLY A 214 15.63 1.22 -13.25
N GLY A 215 14.61 1.88 -12.68
CA GLY A 215 14.50 2.11 -11.23
C GLY A 215 14.49 0.85 -10.35
N MET A 216 14.16 -0.32 -10.90
CA MET A 216 14.07 -1.59 -10.15
C MET A 216 15.27 -2.54 -10.31
N ARG A 217 16.30 -2.20 -11.10
CA ARG A 217 17.33 -3.18 -11.49
C ARG A 217 18.40 -3.51 -10.44
N ARG A 218 18.52 -2.76 -9.32
CA ARG A 218 19.65 -2.95 -8.38
C ARG A 218 19.35 -3.78 -7.14
N LEU A 219 18.11 -3.81 -6.64
CA LEU A 219 17.76 -4.61 -5.46
C LEU A 219 17.60 -6.12 -5.75
N ALA A 220 17.33 -6.50 -7.01
CA ALA A 220 17.16 -7.90 -7.40
C ALA A 220 18.47 -8.58 -7.83
N ALA A 221 19.56 -7.82 -8.05
CA ALA A 221 20.77 -8.31 -8.69
C ALA A 221 21.87 -8.75 -7.70
N GLU A 222 21.74 -8.42 -6.41
CA GLU A 222 22.81 -8.63 -5.42
C GLU A 222 22.47 -9.69 -4.35
N SER A 223 21.35 -10.42 -4.50
CA SER A 223 20.84 -11.40 -3.50
C SER A 223 20.78 -12.86 -3.96
N THR A 224 21.55 -13.26 -4.99
CA THR A 224 21.56 -14.66 -5.47
C THR A 224 22.91 -15.35 -5.23
N PRO A 225 23.00 -16.33 -4.32
CA PRO A 225 23.80 -17.52 -4.53
C PRO A 225 22.99 -18.55 -5.33
N SER A 226 23.71 -19.27 -6.18
CA SER A 226 23.23 -20.27 -7.13
C SER A 226 22.26 -21.30 -6.51
N HIS A 227 21.17 -21.57 -7.23
CA HIS A 227 20.12 -22.58 -6.97
C HIS A 227 18.91 -22.20 -6.11
N THR A 228 18.39 -20.97 -6.25
CA THR A 228 16.94 -20.76 -6.07
C THR A 228 16.45 -19.71 -7.04
N THR A 229 15.61 -20.08 -8.00
CA THR A 229 14.93 -19.15 -8.90
C THR A 229 13.84 -18.42 -8.09
N ALA A 230 14.23 -17.43 -7.29
CA ALA A 230 13.32 -16.61 -6.52
C ALA A 230 12.57 -15.64 -7.45
N HIS A 231 11.41 -16.07 -7.95
CA HIS A 231 10.41 -15.17 -8.48
C HIS A 231 9.71 -14.46 -7.30
N ASP A 232 10.38 -13.46 -6.76
CA ASP A 232 9.80 -12.56 -5.78
C ASP A 232 8.79 -11.62 -6.48
N ARG A 233 7.52 -11.71 -6.08
CA ARG A 233 6.42 -11.04 -6.76
C ARG A 233 6.00 -9.80 -5.99
N ARG A 234 5.83 -8.71 -6.73
CA ARG A 234 5.50 -7.38 -6.24
C ARG A 234 3.98 -7.22 -6.19
N ARG A 235 3.45 -6.64 -5.11
CA ARG A 235 2.03 -6.25 -5.04
C ARG A 235 1.89 -4.77 -5.39
N PRO A 236 1.27 -4.41 -6.52
CA PRO A 236 0.93 -3.02 -6.82
C PRO A 236 -0.38 -2.63 -6.10
N PRO A 237 -0.41 -1.62 -5.21
CA PRO A 237 -1.63 -0.91 -4.83
C PRO A 237 -2.38 -0.38 -6.06
N ARG A 238 -3.65 -0.80 -6.17
CA ARG A 238 -4.68 -0.25 -7.07
C ARG A 238 -4.22 -0.03 -8.53
N THR A 239 -3.97 -1.12 -9.23
CA THR A 239 -3.70 -1.15 -10.68
C THR A 239 -4.85 -0.62 -11.54
N GLU A 240 -6.10 -0.72 -11.07
CA GLU A 240 -7.29 -0.36 -11.84
C GLU A 240 -7.41 1.13 -12.19
N ARG A 241 -6.65 2.01 -11.53
CA ARG A 241 -6.67 3.45 -11.82
C ARG A 241 -5.62 3.92 -12.81
N GLY A 242 -4.65 3.07 -13.14
CA GLY A 242 -3.58 3.39 -14.10
C GLY A 242 -4.01 3.38 -15.57
N SER A 243 -5.25 2.96 -15.89
CA SER A 243 -5.71 2.71 -17.27
C SER A 243 -6.73 3.72 -17.81
N ARG A 244 -7.16 4.72 -17.04
CA ARG A 244 -8.12 5.72 -17.52
C ARG A 244 -7.43 6.72 -18.44
N SER A 245 -8.03 7.00 -19.61
CA SER A 245 -7.56 8.07 -20.49
C SER A 245 -7.75 9.41 -19.77
N PRO A 246 -6.71 10.25 -19.62
CA PRO A 246 -6.85 11.56 -19.02
C PRO A 246 -7.79 12.49 -19.80
N ASP A 247 -8.02 12.16 -21.08
CA ASP A 247 -8.86 12.92 -22.01
C ASP A 247 -10.31 12.41 -22.03
N SER A 248 -10.67 11.50 -21.12
CA SER A 248 -12.04 11.02 -21.00
C SER A 248 -13.00 12.16 -20.60
N PRO A 249 -14.24 12.11 -21.10
CA PRO A 249 -15.24 13.15 -20.88
C PRO A 249 -15.63 13.27 -19.40
N GLN A 250 -16.31 14.39 -19.08
CA GLN A 250 -16.93 14.61 -17.77
C GLN A 250 -17.80 13.43 -17.38
N ARG A 251 -17.88 13.13 -16.07
CA ARG A 251 -18.81 12.10 -15.60
C ARG A 251 -20.24 12.58 -15.90
N PRO A 252 -21.13 11.68 -16.35
CA PRO A 252 -22.54 12.03 -16.41
C PRO A 252 -23.00 12.42 -15.01
N GLN A 253 -23.55 13.62 -14.88
CA GLN A 253 -24.18 14.05 -13.65
C GLN A 253 -25.35 13.10 -13.39
N SER A 254 -25.34 12.38 -12.26
CA SER A 254 -26.54 11.68 -11.82
C SER A 254 -27.63 12.72 -11.67
N ALA A 255 -28.72 12.59 -12.44
CA ALA A 255 -29.87 13.47 -12.33
C ALA A 255 -30.29 13.52 -10.86
N SER A 256 -30.11 14.68 -10.23
CA SER A 256 -30.65 14.98 -8.92
C SER A 256 -32.17 14.88 -9.06
N ALA A 257 -32.79 13.88 -8.43
CA ALA A 257 -34.23 13.88 -8.26
C ALA A 257 -34.61 15.16 -7.52
N ALA A 258 -35.40 16.00 -8.17
CA ALA A 258 -35.93 17.22 -7.56
C ALA A 258 -36.83 16.86 -6.36
N PRO A 259 -36.82 17.65 -5.27
CA PRO A 259 -37.69 17.41 -4.14
C PRO A 259 -39.09 17.97 -4.43
N GLY A 260 -40.13 17.18 -4.15
CA GLY A 260 -41.49 17.66 -3.94
C GLY A 260 -42.48 17.39 -5.08
N SER A 261 -43.36 16.41 -4.87
CA SER A 261 -44.79 16.60 -5.10
C SER A 261 -45.56 15.63 -4.21
N GLU A 262 -46.40 16.23 -3.36
CA GLU A 262 -47.26 15.63 -2.36
C GLU A 262 -48.24 14.58 -2.88
N LEU A 263 -48.63 13.76 -1.90
CA LEU A 263 -49.80 12.90 -1.82
C LEU A 263 -51.06 13.57 -2.38
N HIS A 264 -51.80 12.85 -3.23
CA HIS A 264 -53.24 13.01 -3.33
C HIS A 264 -53.92 11.67 -3.12
N GLU A 265 -54.64 11.59 -2.02
CA GLU A 265 -55.52 10.51 -1.61
C GLU A 265 -56.87 10.64 -2.35
N LEU A 266 -57.55 9.49 -2.52
CA LEU A 266 -59.01 9.25 -2.47
C LEU A 266 -59.56 8.43 -3.65
N GLY A 267 -60.11 7.24 -3.33
CA GLY A 267 -61.06 6.54 -4.19
C GLY A 267 -61.19 5.02 -3.98
N THR A 268 -61.72 4.56 -2.85
CA THR A 268 -62.38 3.24 -2.69
C THR A 268 -63.92 3.42 -2.83
N PRO A 269 -64.81 2.40 -2.93
CA PRO A 269 -64.63 0.93 -2.95
C PRO A 269 -65.56 0.13 -3.91
N GLY A 270 -65.30 -1.18 -4.08
CA GLY A 270 -66.20 -2.06 -4.87
C GLY A 270 -65.95 -3.58 -4.82
N ARG A 271 -66.38 -4.21 -3.72
CA ARG A 271 -67.17 -5.48 -3.61
C ARG A 271 -66.69 -6.83 -4.22
N LEU A 272 -66.49 -7.79 -3.30
CA LEU A 272 -66.78 -9.26 -3.29
C LEU A 272 -66.50 -10.14 -4.52
N LEU A 273 -65.73 -11.23 -4.29
CA LEU A 273 -66.28 -12.61 -4.24
C LEU A 273 -65.27 -13.62 -3.64
N ARG A 274 -65.83 -14.66 -3.01
CA ARG A 274 -65.23 -15.67 -2.13
C ARG A 274 -64.60 -16.86 -2.88
N ALA A 275 -63.65 -17.49 -2.18
CA ALA A 275 -63.42 -18.93 -1.98
C ALA A 275 -63.11 -19.85 -3.19
N ASN A 276 -61.99 -20.59 -3.09
CA ASN A 276 -62.06 -22.03 -2.83
C ASN A 276 -60.74 -22.60 -2.26
N HIS A 277 -60.94 -23.65 -1.46
CA HIS A 277 -60.00 -24.40 -0.65
C HIS A 277 -59.45 -25.64 -1.40
N ALA A 278 -58.50 -26.31 -0.73
CA ALA A 278 -57.98 -27.68 -0.91
C ALA A 278 -56.79 -27.82 -1.87
N ALA A 279 -55.71 -28.51 -1.52
CA ALA A 279 -55.30 -29.21 -0.28
C ALA A 279 -53.77 -29.28 -0.25
#